data_AF-A0A2D2C0C9-F1
#
_entry.id   AF-A0A2D2C0C9-F1
#
_cell.length_a   1.000
_cell.length_b   1.000
_cell.length_c   1.000
_cell.angle_alpha   90.00
_cell.angle_beta   90.00
_cell.angle_gamma   90.00
#
_symmetry.space_group_name_H-M   'P 1'
#
loop_
_entity.id
_entity.type
_entity.pdbx_description
1 polymer ?
#
loop_
_entity_poly.entity_id
_entity_poly.type
_entity_poly.pdbx_seq_one_letter_code
_entity_poly.pdbx_strand_id
1 'polypeptide(L)'
;MTEEQIQRMIASDPDAPEATDEQLAQARPFTEAFPALADAMRKNAGGRPKSANPKVAVSLRLDQDVVARFKASGPGWQSRINAVLREAKV
;
A
#
# COMPACT_ATOMS: atom_id res chain seq x y z
N MET A 1 -12.38 14.67 18.97
CA MET A 1 -12.98 15.43 17.86
C MET A 1 -14.25 14.69 17.46
N THR A 2 -15.40 15.34 17.52
CA THR A 2 -16.67 14.75 17.06
C THR A 2 -16.85 14.99 15.56
N GLU A 3 -17.63 14.15 14.88
CA GLU A 3 -17.97 14.34 13.46
C GLU A 3 -18.51 15.76 13.17
N GLU A 4 -19.36 16.27 14.06
CA GLU A 4 -19.94 17.62 13.97
C GLU A 4 -18.88 18.74 14.00
N GLN A 5 -17.79 18.54 14.76
CA GLN A 5 -16.68 19.49 14.79
C GLN A 5 -15.88 19.45 13.49
N ILE A 6 -15.73 18.27 12.88
CA ILE A 6 -15.05 18.10 11.58
C ILE A 6 -15.83 18.84 10.48
N GLN A 7 -17.14 18.60 10.42
CA GLN A 7 -18.01 19.20 9.40
C GLN A 7 -18.04 20.73 9.48
N ARG A 8 -18.06 21.32 10.69
CA ARG A 8 -17.99 22.78 10.85
C ARG A 8 -16.67 23.37 10.38
N MET A 9 -15.56 22.68 10.62
CA MET A 9 -14.25 23.16 10.16
C MET A 9 -14.15 23.13 8.63
N ILE A 10 -14.61 22.04 8.00
CA ILE A 10 -14.68 21.93 6.53
C ILE A 10 -15.53 23.06 5.94
N ALA A 11 -16.75 23.25 6.45
CA ALA A 11 -17.67 24.27 5.93
C ALA A 11 -17.21 25.72 6.14
N SER A 12 -16.28 25.96 7.08
CA SER A 12 -15.74 27.28 7.36
C SER A 12 -14.54 27.67 6.49
N ASP A 13 -14.00 26.74 5.69
CA ASP A 13 -12.82 26.99 4.84
C ASP A 13 -13.21 27.81 3.59
N PRO A 14 -12.78 29.09 3.49
CA PRO A 14 -13.12 29.93 2.34
C PRO A 14 -12.42 29.50 1.05
N ASP A 15 -11.34 28.72 1.13
CA ASP A 15 -10.54 28.30 -0.02
C ASP A 15 -11.02 26.94 -0.59
N ALA A 16 -11.89 26.23 0.14
CA ALA A 16 -12.41 24.93 -0.23
C ALA A 16 -13.95 24.87 -0.11
N PRO A 17 -14.70 25.72 -0.84
CA PRO A 17 -16.16 25.66 -0.83
C PRO A 17 -16.66 24.32 -1.38
N GLU A 18 -17.78 23.85 -0.85
CA GLU A 18 -18.51 22.70 -1.39
C GLU A 18 -18.89 22.95 -2.86
N ALA A 19 -18.73 21.93 -3.70
CA ALA A 19 -19.10 22.02 -5.11
C ALA A 19 -20.63 22.09 -5.26
N THR A 20 -21.11 22.98 -6.14
CA THR A 20 -22.55 23.05 -6.46
C THR A 20 -22.95 21.93 -7.42
N ASP A 21 -24.25 21.59 -7.45
CA ASP A 21 -24.79 20.58 -8.37
C ASP A 21 -24.51 20.93 -9.84
N GLU A 22 -24.56 22.22 -10.20
CA GLU A 22 -24.25 22.70 -11.54
C GLU A 22 -22.77 22.52 -11.90
N GLN A 23 -21.86 22.75 -10.94
CA GLN A 23 -20.43 22.51 -11.13
C GLN A 23 -20.13 21.02 -11.27
N LEU A 24 -20.81 20.18 -10.47
CA LEU A 24 -20.66 18.73 -10.54
C LEU A 24 -21.20 18.16 -11.86
N ALA A 25 -22.29 18.71 -12.38
CA ALA A 25 -22.83 18.33 -13.70
C ALA A 25 -21.86 18.59 -14.86
N GLN A 26 -20.90 19.51 -14.68
CA GLN A 26 -19.86 19.82 -15.66
C GLN A 26 -18.58 18.98 -15.47
N ALA A 27 -18.55 18.08 -14.48
CA ALA A 27 -17.40 17.24 -14.22
C ALA A 27 -17.07 16.36 -15.44
N ARG A 28 -15.77 16.24 -15.72
CA ARG A 28 -15.24 15.39 -16.80
C ARG A 28 -14.42 14.26 -16.22
N PRO A 29 -14.38 13.09 -16.88
CA PRO A 29 -13.45 12.04 -16.51
C PRO A 29 -12.01 12.56 -16.47
N PHE A 30 -11.24 12.15 -15.46
CA PHE A 30 -9.85 12.56 -15.30
C PHE A 30 -9.00 12.33 -16.57
N THR A 31 -9.25 11.23 -17.27
CA THR A 31 -8.56 10.87 -18.52
C THR A 31 -8.82 11.87 -19.65
N GLU A 32 -9.98 12.51 -19.65
CA GLU A 32 -10.33 13.55 -20.61
C GLU A 32 -9.84 14.93 -20.16
N ALA A 33 -9.89 15.22 -18.86
CA ALA A 33 -9.40 16.46 -18.29
C ALA A 33 -7.87 16.60 -18.42
N PHE A 34 -7.13 15.50 -18.23
CA PHE A 34 -5.67 15.47 -18.20
C PHE A 34 -5.09 14.30 -19.00
N PRO A 35 -5.24 14.27 -20.33
CA PRO A 35 -4.87 13.12 -21.16
C PRO A 35 -3.38 12.76 -21.06
N ALA A 36 -2.49 13.75 -21.12
CA ALA A 36 -1.04 13.51 -21.04
C ALA A 36 -0.61 12.91 -19.68
N LEU A 37 -1.23 13.35 -18.59
CA LEU A 37 -0.95 12.83 -17.25
C LEU A 37 -1.52 11.43 -17.07
N ALA A 38 -2.74 11.18 -17.56
CA ALA A 38 -3.34 9.85 -17.55
C ALA A 38 -2.47 8.83 -18.29
N ASP A 39 -1.91 9.20 -19.45
CA ASP A 39 -0.99 8.34 -20.21
C ASP A 39 0.33 8.09 -19.49
N ALA A 40 0.90 9.11 -18.84
CA ALA A 40 2.10 8.96 -18.01
C ALA A 40 1.85 8.02 -16.82
N MET A 41 0.68 8.13 -16.17
CA MET A 41 0.31 7.26 -15.05
C MET A 41 0.10 5.82 -15.50
N ARG A 42 -0.51 5.57 -16.67
CA ARG A 42 -0.63 4.20 -17.23
C ARG A 42 0.73 3.55 -17.47
N LYS A 43 1.70 4.31 -17.96
CA LYS A 43 3.08 3.82 -18.18
C LYS A 43 3.78 3.46 -16.86
N ASN A 44 3.43 4.14 -15.78
CA ASN A 44 3.97 3.90 -14.43
C ASN A 44 3.07 3.04 -13.53
N ALA A 45 1.96 2.50 -14.05
CA ALA A 45 0.99 1.70 -13.28
C ALA A 45 1.53 0.30 -12.89
N GLY A 46 2.73 -0.06 -13.35
CA GLY A 46 3.34 -1.38 -13.17
C GLY A 46 3.87 -1.68 -11.77
N GLY A 47 3.32 -1.10 -10.70
CA GLY A 47 3.73 -1.39 -9.32
C GLY A 47 5.25 -1.34 -9.08
N ARG A 48 5.71 -1.99 -7.99
CA ARG A 48 7.15 -2.24 -7.80
C ARG A 48 7.61 -3.20 -8.90
N PRO A 49 8.77 -2.96 -9.56
CA PRO A 49 9.32 -3.89 -10.54
C PRO A 49 9.32 -5.32 -10.00
N LYS A 50 8.88 -6.29 -10.83
CA LYS A 50 8.91 -7.70 -10.45
C LYS A 50 10.34 -8.10 -10.13
N SER A 51 10.57 -8.70 -8.97
CA SER A 51 11.88 -9.29 -8.63
C SER A 51 12.18 -10.41 -9.62
N ALA A 52 13.40 -10.47 -10.15
CA ALA A 52 13.84 -11.56 -11.01
C ALA A 52 13.80 -12.92 -10.27
N ASN A 53 14.05 -12.90 -8.95
CA ASN A 53 14.03 -14.07 -8.08
C ASN A 53 13.13 -13.78 -6.87
N PRO A 54 11.79 -13.89 -6.99
CA PRO A 54 10.90 -13.72 -5.86
C PRO A 54 11.06 -14.88 -4.86
N LYS A 55 10.86 -14.60 -3.57
CA LYS A 55 10.75 -15.67 -2.57
C LYS A 55 9.52 -16.52 -2.90
N VAL A 56 9.65 -17.84 -2.83
CA VAL A 56 8.52 -18.75 -3.01
C VAL A 56 7.82 -18.94 -1.67
N ALA A 57 6.51 -18.68 -1.62
CA ALA A 57 5.70 -18.97 -0.44
C ALA A 57 5.42 -20.48 -0.39
N VAL A 58 5.96 -21.15 0.63
CA VAL A 58 5.74 -22.58 0.88
C VAL A 58 5.14 -22.79 2.26
N SER A 59 4.34 -23.85 2.42
CA SER A 59 3.86 -24.29 3.72
C SER A 59 4.83 -25.33 4.28
N LEU A 60 5.56 -24.98 5.35
CA LEU A 60 6.53 -25.85 6.02
C LEU A 60 6.18 -25.95 7.50
N ARG A 61 6.19 -27.17 8.03
CA ARG A 61 6.07 -27.40 9.49
C ARG A 61 7.46 -27.37 10.09
N LEU A 62 7.63 -26.55 11.12
CA LEU A 62 8.86 -26.41 11.89
C LEU A 62 8.53 -26.69 13.35
N ASP A 63 9.52 -27.14 14.11
CA ASP A 63 9.37 -27.35 15.55
C ASP A 63 8.97 -26.05 16.25
N GLN A 64 8.12 -26.18 17.27
CA GLN A 64 7.52 -25.04 17.96
C GLN A 64 8.57 -24.14 18.62
N ASP A 65 9.60 -24.75 19.21
CA ASP A 65 10.69 -24.06 19.91
C ASP A 65 11.58 -23.27 18.95
N VAL A 66 11.82 -23.79 17.74
CA VAL A 66 12.52 -23.08 16.66
C VAL A 66 11.76 -21.82 16.30
N VAL A 67 10.46 -21.92 16.02
CA VAL A 67 9.63 -20.75 15.67
C VAL A 67 9.58 -19.74 16.81
N ALA A 68 9.42 -20.20 18.06
CA ALA A 68 9.40 -19.35 19.25
C ALA A 68 10.72 -18.57 19.41
N ARG A 69 11.87 -19.24 19.27
CA ARG A 69 13.20 -18.63 19.34
C ARG A 69 13.39 -17.52 18.31
N PHE A 70 13.00 -17.78 17.05
CA PHE A 70 13.09 -16.74 16.02
C PHE A 70 12.13 -15.59 16.29
N LYS A 71 10.86 -15.84 16.65
CA LYS A 71 9.90 -14.77 16.96
C LYS A 71 10.37 -13.86 18.11
N ALA A 72 11.00 -14.42 19.13
CA ALA A 72 11.56 -13.67 20.26
C ALA A 72 12.67 -12.68 19.84
N SER A 73 13.32 -12.88 18.69
CA SER A 73 14.29 -11.93 18.14
C SER A 73 13.66 -10.65 17.54
N GLY A 74 12.32 -10.53 17.56
CA GLY A 74 11.61 -9.33 17.13
C GLY A 74 11.37 -9.23 15.61
N PRO A 75 11.06 -8.02 15.10
CA PRO A 75 10.81 -7.80 13.68
C PRO A 75 11.94 -8.35 12.78
N GLY A 76 11.55 -8.93 11.64
CA GLY A 76 12.49 -9.55 10.71
C GLY A 76 12.86 -11.02 11.01
N TRP A 77 12.25 -11.65 12.01
CA TRP A 77 12.55 -13.05 12.35
C TRP A 77 12.38 -14.04 11.19
N GLN A 78 11.39 -13.82 10.31
CA GLN A 78 11.18 -14.64 9.11
C GLN A 78 12.35 -14.53 8.11
N SER A 79 12.99 -13.36 8.03
CA SER A 79 14.18 -13.19 7.18
C SER A 79 15.39 -13.89 7.79
N ARG A 80 15.53 -13.88 9.13
CA ARG A 80 16.58 -14.59 9.85
C ARG A 80 16.46 -16.10 9.70
N ILE A 81 15.27 -16.68 9.88
CA ILE A 81 15.10 -18.13 9.69
C ILE A 81 15.35 -18.54 8.23
N ASN A 82 14.94 -17.72 7.25
CA ASN A 82 15.25 -17.95 5.84
C ASN A 82 16.76 -17.92 5.54
N ALA A 83 17.53 -17.05 6.22
CA ALA A 83 18.99 -17.01 6.05
C ALA A 83 19.65 -18.30 6.55
N VAL A 84 19.23 -18.82 7.71
CA VAL A 84 19.71 -20.10 8.24
C VAL A 84 19.38 -21.25 7.29
N LEU A 85 18.15 -21.30 6.77
CA LEU A 85 17.75 -22.33 5.80
C LEU A 85 18.58 -22.27 4.50
N ARG A 86 19.11 -21.11 4.13
CA ARG A 86 19.96 -20.94 2.94
C ARG A 86 21.37 -21.50 3.14
N GLU A 87 21.84 -21.55 4.38
CA GLU A 87 23.17 -22.08 4.74
C GLU A 87 23.15 -23.59 4.98
N ALA A 88 21.96 -24.20 5.07
CA ALA A 88 21.80 -25.63 5.26
C ALA A 88 22.50 -26.39 4.13
N LYS A 89 23.41 -27.30 4.50
CA LYS A 89 23.99 -28.26 3.56
C LYS A 89 23.01 -29.42 3.40
N VAL A 90 22.34 -29.43 2.26
CA VAL A 90 21.51 -30.55 1.77
C VAL A 90 22.30 -31.42 0.82
#